data_AF-A0A087S5R3-F1
#
_entry.id   AF-A0A087S5R3-F1
#
_cell.length_a   1.000
_cell.length_b   1.000
_cell.length_c   1.000
_cell.angle_alpha   90.00
_cell.angle_beta   90.00
_cell.angle_gamma   90.00
#
_symmetry.space_group_name_H-M   'P 1'
#
loop_
_entity.id
_entity.type
_entity.pdbx_description
1 polymer ?
#
loop_
_entity_poly.entity_id
_entity_poly.type
_entity_poly.pdbx_seq_one_letter_code
_entity_poly.pdbx_strand_id
1 'polypeptide(L)'
;MIIFVGILFGFAHIAFAESWSEGKFAQAAAGGIILGWVYLRFGFVASLLIHWATNYFIFSYATFLSQINSISVENAFSHSLMSTLELLLLASGILSVVMIFLNRYSSKKESSLEI
;
A
#
# COMPACT_ATOMS: atom_id res chain seq x y z
N MET A 1 4.14 20.20 1.10
CA MET A 1 3.67 19.96 -0.28
C MET A 1 3.10 18.56 -0.47
N ILE A 2 3.84 17.48 -0.16
CA ILE A 2 3.38 16.09 -0.37
C ILE A 2 2.06 15.78 0.39
N ILE A 3 1.97 16.14 1.67
CA ILE A 3 0.77 15.89 2.48
C ILE A 3 -0.47 16.55 1.88
N PHE A 4 -0.34 17.82 1.47
CA PHE A 4 -1.41 18.57 0.82
C PHE A 4 -1.85 17.94 -0.50
N VAL A 5 -0.89 17.59 -1.37
CA VAL A 5 -1.18 16.93 -2.66
C VAL A 5 -1.81 15.56 -2.45
N GLY A 6 -1.36 14.79 -1.46
CA GLY A 6 -1.95 13.50 -1.10
C GLY A 6 -3.41 13.63 -0.61
N ILE A 7 -3.72 14.64 0.20
CA ILE A 7 -5.10 14.93 0.62
C ILE A 7 -5.97 15.30 -0.59
N LEU A 8 -5.48 16.15 -1.49
CA LEU A 8 -6.20 16.49 -2.73
C LEU A 8 -6.41 15.26 -3.62
N PHE A 9 -5.42 14.36 -3.70
CA PHE A 9 -5.53 13.11 -4.43
C PHE A 9 -6.63 12.22 -3.84
N GLY A 10 -6.69 12.07 -2.52
CA GLY A 10 -7.79 11.37 -1.85
C GLY A 10 -9.14 12.03 -2.09
N PHE A 11 -9.20 13.36 -2.02
CA PHE A 11 -10.43 14.13 -2.24
C PHE A 11 -10.97 13.94 -3.66
N ALA A 12 -10.09 13.94 -4.67
CA ALA A 12 -10.47 13.70 -6.06
C ALA A 12 -11.15 12.32 -6.25
N HIS A 13 -10.75 11.32 -5.46
CA HIS A 13 -11.36 9.99 -5.50
C HIS A 13 -12.75 9.92 -4.85
N ILE A 14 -13.16 10.90 -4.04
CA ILE A 14 -14.58 11.04 -3.63
C ILE A 14 -15.32 11.96 -4.60
N ALA A 15 -14.73 13.13 -4.90
CA ALA A 15 -15.44 14.20 -5.60
C ALA A 15 -15.72 13.88 -7.08
N PHE A 16 -14.88 13.05 -7.71
CA PHE A 16 -14.98 12.76 -9.15
C PHE A 16 -15.13 11.27 -9.48
N ALA A 17 -15.09 10.37 -8.49
CA ALA A 17 -15.35 8.94 -8.73
C ALA A 17 -16.77 8.58 -8.26
N GLU A 18 -17.62 8.15 -9.18
CA GLU A 18 -19.06 7.97 -8.99
C GLU A 18 -19.46 6.86 -8.00
N SER A 19 -18.53 6.20 -7.29
CA SER A 19 -18.80 4.96 -6.55
C SER A 19 -17.96 4.71 -5.29
N TRP A 20 -17.11 5.63 -4.84
CA TRP A 20 -16.19 5.37 -3.72
C TRP A 20 -16.75 5.88 -2.38
N SER A 21 -16.83 5.00 -1.38
CA SER A 21 -17.24 5.36 -0.02
C SER A 21 -16.16 6.15 0.73
N GLU A 22 -16.54 6.84 1.79
CA GLU A 22 -15.63 7.66 2.63
C GLU A 22 -14.41 6.87 3.13
N GLY A 23 -14.55 5.56 3.40
CA GLY A 23 -13.43 4.70 3.79
C GLY A 23 -12.30 4.62 2.76
N LYS A 24 -12.61 4.83 1.48
CA LYS A 24 -11.61 4.84 0.41
C LYS A 24 -10.84 6.16 0.30
N PHE A 25 -11.30 7.24 0.94
CA PHE A 25 -10.55 8.50 0.98
C PHE A 25 -9.28 8.39 1.80
N ALA A 26 -9.38 7.84 3.02
CA ALA A 26 -8.21 7.68 3.89
C ALA A 26 -7.14 6.82 3.22
N GLN A 27 -7.56 5.74 2.55
CA GLN A 27 -6.69 4.87 1.76
C GLN A 27 -6.06 5.62 0.57
N ALA A 28 -6.87 6.33 -0.24
CA ALA A 28 -6.38 7.06 -1.40
C ALA A 28 -5.43 8.20 -1.00
N ALA A 29 -5.74 8.94 0.07
CA ALA A 29 -4.88 9.99 0.59
C ALA A 29 -3.54 9.45 1.10
N ALA A 30 -3.57 8.36 1.88
CA ALA A 30 -2.34 7.68 2.32
C ALA A 30 -1.51 7.19 1.13
N GLY A 31 -2.15 6.58 0.12
CA GLY A 31 -1.53 6.18 -1.12
C GLY A 31 -0.87 7.36 -1.85
N GLY A 32 -1.57 8.48 -1.99
CA GLY A 32 -1.04 9.70 -2.62
C GLY A 32 0.18 10.27 -1.90
N ILE A 33 0.20 10.24 -0.56
CA ILE A 33 1.36 10.66 0.24
C ILE A 33 2.56 9.73 0.00
N ILE A 34 2.34 8.41 0.02
CA ILE A 34 3.39 7.41 -0.22
C ILE A 34 3.97 7.58 -1.63
N LEU A 35 3.10 7.68 -2.65
CA LEU A 35 3.53 7.85 -4.05
C LEU A 35 4.27 9.16 -4.27
N GLY A 36 3.83 10.25 -3.63
CA GLY A 36 4.52 11.54 -3.68
C GLY A 36 5.91 11.49 -3.01
N TRP A 37 6.06 10.76 -1.91
CA TRP A 37 7.36 10.53 -1.28
C TRP A 37 8.27 9.67 -2.18
N VAL A 38 7.75 8.59 -2.75
CA VAL A 38 8.50 7.73 -3.70
C VAL A 38 8.95 8.54 -4.91
N TYR A 39 8.08 9.39 -5.45
CA TYR A 39 8.41 10.26 -6.59
C TYR A 39 9.61 11.15 -6.29
N LEU A 40 9.62 11.82 -5.13
CA LEU A 40 10.74 12.71 -4.76
C LEU A 40 12.03 11.95 -4.45
N ARG A 41 11.94 10.72 -3.93
CA ARG A 41 13.10 9.95 -3.50
C ARG A 41 13.72 9.11 -4.63
N PHE A 42 12.89 8.54 -5.50
CA PHE A 42 13.27 7.52 -6.48
C PHE A 42 12.86 7.86 -7.92
N GLY A 43 12.13 8.97 -8.13
CA GLY A 43 11.75 9.47 -9.44
C GLY A 43 10.40 8.94 -9.96
N PHE A 44 10.02 9.45 -11.13
CA PHE A 44 8.72 9.17 -11.77
C PHE A 44 8.47 7.68 -12.01
N VAL A 45 9.44 6.98 -12.60
CA VAL A 45 9.28 5.56 -12.97
C VAL A 45 8.99 4.71 -11.73
N ALA A 46 9.72 4.93 -10.63
CA ALA A 46 9.49 4.21 -9.39
C ALA A 46 8.09 4.48 -8.81
N SER A 47 7.66 5.74 -8.80
CA SER A 47 6.32 6.12 -8.33
C SER A 47 5.21 5.51 -9.18
N LEU A 48 5.37 5.53 -10.51
CA LEU A 48 4.43 4.92 -11.46
C LEU A 48 4.31 3.40 -11.26
N LEU A 49 5.45 2.70 -11.12
CA LEU A 49 5.47 1.25 -10.91
C LEU A 49 4.81 0.86 -9.59
N ILE A 50 5.07 1.61 -8.51
CA ILE A 50 4.43 1.36 -7.21
C ILE A 50 2.93 1.63 -7.30
N HIS A 51 2.50 2.71 -7.95
CA HIS A 51 1.08 3.01 -8.14
C HIS A 51 0.37 1.88 -8.90
N TRP A 52 0.94 1.45 -10.03
CA TRP A 52 0.41 0.33 -10.80
C TRP A 52 0.34 -0.94 -9.96
N ALA A 53 1.41 -1.28 -9.24
CA ALA A 53 1.44 -2.46 -8.39
C ALA A 53 0.34 -2.41 -7.31
N THR A 54 0.16 -1.28 -6.62
CA THR A 54 -0.88 -1.16 -5.59
C THR A 54 -2.30 -1.29 -6.13
N ASN A 55 -2.55 -0.90 -7.39
CA ASN A 55 -3.87 -1.02 -8.02
C ASN A 55 -4.15 -2.42 -8.58
N TYR A 56 -3.15 -3.06 -9.18
CA TYR A 56 -3.39 -4.25 -10.01
C TYR A 56 -2.79 -5.53 -9.45
N PHE A 57 -1.94 -5.48 -8.40
CA PHE A 57 -1.25 -6.68 -7.91
C PHE A 57 -2.22 -7.74 -7.39
N ILE A 58 -3.22 -7.37 -6.59
CA ILE A 58 -4.22 -8.32 -6.06
C ILE A 58 -5.03 -8.94 -7.21
N PHE A 59 -5.45 -8.14 -8.17
CA PHE A 59 -6.20 -8.62 -9.33
C PHE A 59 -5.35 -9.51 -10.24
N SER A 60 -4.07 -9.18 -10.42
CA SER A 60 -3.09 -10.00 -11.14
C SER A 60 -2.91 -11.35 -10.46
N TYR A 61 -2.82 -11.37 -9.13
CA TYR A 61 -2.73 -12.61 -8.36
C TYR A 61 -4.01 -13.44 -8.44
N ALA A 62 -5.19 -12.81 -8.35
CA ALA A 62 -6.48 -13.50 -8.54
C ALA A 62 -6.59 -14.11 -9.95
N THR A 63 -6.13 -13.40 -10.97
CA THR A 63 -6.11 -13.88 -12.36
C THR A 63 -5.16 -15.07 -12.51
N PHE A 64 -3.98 -14.99 -11.91
CA PHE A 64 -3.04 -16.11 -11.87
C PHE A 64 -3.66 -17.35 -11.20
N LEU A 65 -4.30 -17.17 -10.04
CA LEU A 65 -5.01 -18.26 -9.35
C LEU A 65 -6.16 -18.84 -10.17
N SER A 66 -6.91 -17.99 -10.87
CA SER A 66 -7.98 -18.40 -11.78
C SER A 66 -7.43 -19.29 -12.90
N GLN A 67 -6.31 -18.90 -13.52
CA GLN A 67 -5.70 -19.66 -14.61
C GLN A 67 -5.16 -21.02 -14.17
N ILE A 68 -4.41 -21.09 -13.06
CA ILE A 68 -3.81 -22.35 -12.61
C ILE A 68 -4.86 -23.34 -12.06
N ASN A 69 -5.97 -22.85 -11.52
CA ASN A 69 -7.04 -23.69 -10.96
C ASN A 69 -8.22 -23.88 -11.93
N SER A 70 -8.19 -23.27 -13.12
CA SER A 70 -9.27 -23.31 -14.11
C SER A 70 -10.65 -22.90 -13.55
N ILE A 71 -10.66 -21.89 -12.67
CA ILE A 71 -11.87 -21.32 -12.05
C ILE A 71 -12.10 -19.89 -12.55
N SER A 72 -13.31 -19.35 -12.36
CA SER A 72 -13.55 -17.92 -12.65
C SER A 72 -12.69 -17.02 -11.74
N VAL A 73 -12.41 -15.79 -12.21
CA VAL A 73 -11.69 -14.79 -11.41
C VAL A 73 -12.43 -14.46 -10.12
N GLU A 74 -13.78 -14.42 -10.18
CA GLU A 74 -14.62 -14.22 -9.00
C GLU A 74 -14.41 -15.32 -7.95
N ASN A 75 -14.40 -16.60 -8.37
CA ASN A 75 -14.13 -17.72 -7.46
C ASN A 75 -12.69 -17.70 -6.94
N ALA A 76 -11.73 -17.19 -7.72
CA ALA A 76 -10.34 -17.08 -7.30
C ALA A 76 -10.13 -16.11 -6.12
N PHE A 77 -10.98 -15.08 -5.97
CA PHE A 77 -10.95 -14.21 -4.78
C PHE A 77 -11.37 -14.92 -3.50
N SER A 78 -12.21 -15.96 -3.62
CA SER A 78 -12.62 -16.81 -2.48
C SER A 78 -11.68 -17.99 -2.23
N HIS A 79 -10.64 -18.16 -3.05
CA HIS A 79 -9.70 -19.26 -2.93
C HIS A 79 -8.78 -19.08 -1.70
N SER A 80 -8.45 -20.17 -1.01
CA SER A 80 -7.63 -20.14 0.22
C SER A 80 -6.28 -19.44 0.05
N LEU A 81 -5.66 -19.57 -1.12
CA LEU A 81 -4.42 -18.88 -1.47
C LEU A 81 -4.54 -17.34 -1.45
N MET A 82 -5.72 -16.78 -1.72
CA MET A 82 -5.94 -15.34 -1.58
C MET A 82 -5.77 -14.89 -0.11
N SER A 83 -6.29 -15.68 0.84
CA SER A 83 -6.11 -15.41 2.28
C SER A 83 -4.64 -15.46 2.70
N THR A 84 -3.84 -16.34 2.09
CA THR A 84 -2.39 -16.37 2.36
C THR A 84 -1.69 -15.08 1.89
N LEU A 85 -2.10 -14.51 0.76
CA LEU A 85 -1.57 -13.24 0.27
C LEU A 85 -1.91 -12.09 1.22
N GLU A 86 -3.16 -12.01 1.66
CA GLU A 86 -3.60 -11.00 2.64
C GLU A 86 -2.80 -11.08 3.94
N LEU A 87 -2.62 -12.29 4.48
CA LEU A 87 -1.84 -12.49 5.70
C LEU A 87 -0.37 -12.09 5.52
N LEU A 88 0.24 -12.38 4.37
CA LEU A 88 1.60 -11.96 4.05
C LEU A 88 1.73 -10.43 4.01
N LEU A 89 0.79 -9.75 3.36
CA LEU A 89 0.79 -8.29 3.29
C LEU A 89 0.60 -7.66 4.68
N LEU A 90 -0.34 -8.18 5.48
CA LEU A 90 -0.56 -7.73 6.86
C LEU A 90 0.68 -7.96 7.73
N ALA A 91 1.26 -9.16 7.70
CA ALA A 91 2.47 -9.49 8.45
C ALA A 91 3.63 -8.57 8.06
N SER A 92 3.83 -8.31 6.76
CA SER A 92 4.88 -7.41 6.28
C SER A 92 4.67 -5.96 6.74
N GLY A 93 3.43 -5.49 6.79
CA GLY A 93 3.07 -4.18 7.30
C GLY A 93 3.35 -4.06 8.80
N ILE A 94 2.94 -5.04 9.59
CA ILE A 94 3.20 -5.09 11.03
C ILE A 94 4.71 -5.11 11.30
N LEU A 95 5.47 -5.96 10.61
CA LEU A 95 6.93 -6.03 10.74
C LEU A 95 7.59 -4.68 10.41
N SER A 96 7.14 -4.00 9.36
CA SER A 96 7.66 -2.68 8.98
C SER A 96 7.43 -1.64 10.08
N VAL A 97 6.23 -1.63 10.67
CA VAL A 97 5.91 -0.73 11.79
C VAL A 97 6.77 -1.04 13.01
N VAL A 98 6.90 -2.33 13.38
CA VAL A 98 7.75 -2.77 14.50
C VAL A 98 9.20 -2.33 14.30
N MET A 99 9.75 -2.50 13.10
CA MET A 99 11.12 -2.08 12.78
C MET A 99 11.32 -0.57 12.93
N ILE A 100 10.33 0.25 12.58
CA ILE A 100 10.39 1.71 12.80
C ILE A 100 10.46 2.02 14.31
N PHE A 101 9.66 1.35 15.14
CA PHE A 101 9.69 1.56 16.59
C PHE A 101 11.02 1.10 17.21
N LEU A 102 11.51 -0.08 16.83
CA LEU A 102 12.80 -0.61 17.31
C LEU A 102 13.96 0.31 16.93
N ASN A 103 13.99 0.78 15.69
CA ASN A 103 15.04 1.71 15.22
C ASN A 103 15.02 3.03 16.01
N ARG A 104 13.83 3.60 16.25
CA ARG A 104 13.69 4.81 17.07
C ARG A 104 14.15 4.60 18.51
N TYR A 105 13.92 3.43 19.10
CA TYR A 105 14.37 3.12 20.45
C TYR A 105 15.90 2.94 20.52
N SER A 106 16.48 2.20 19.57
CA SER A 106 17.93 1.97 19.50
C SER A 106 18.71 3.28 19.32
N SER A 107 18.26 4.14 18.40
CA SER A 107 18.88 5.45 18.15
C SER A 107 18.85 6.38 19.37
N LYS A 108 17.78 6.33 20.18
CA LYS A 108 17.72 7.08 21.45
C LYS A 108 18.73 6.57 22.48
N LYS A 109 18.98 5.25 22.51
CA LYS A 109 19.93 4.64 23.43
C LYS A 109 21.37 5.01 23.09
N GLU A 110 21.75 5.01 21.80
CA GLU A 110 23.07 5.49 21.37
C GLU A 110 23.29 6.96 21.73
N SER A 111 22.33 7.85 21.45
CA SER A 111 22.42 9.26 21.83
C SER A 111 22.56 9.50 23.34
N SER A 112 22.09 8.57 24.19
CA SER A 112 22.24 8.67 25.65
C SER A 112 23.56 8.13 26.19
N LEU A 113 24.33 7.42 25.37
CA LEU A 113 25.64 6.83 25.73
C LEU A 113 26.82 7.69 25.27
N GLU A 114 26.61 8.67 24.38
CA GLU A 114 27.63 9.62 23.91
C GLU A 114 27.76 10.88 24.80
N ILE A 115 27.25 10.85 26.04
CA ILE A 115 27.34 11.96 27.02
C ILE A 115 28.36 11.61 28.11
#